data_AF-A0A820JYG1-F1
#
_entry.id   AF-A0A820JYG1-F1
#
_cell.length_a   1.000
_cell.length_b   1.000
_cell.length_c   1.000
_cell.angle_alpha   90.00
_cell.angle_beta   90.00
_cell.angle_gamma   90.00
#
_symmetry.space_group_name_H-M   'P 1'
#
loop_
_entity.id
_entity.type
_entity.pdbx_description
1 polymer ?
#
loop_
_entity_poly.entity_id
_entity_poly.type
_entity_poly.pdbx_seq_one_letter_code
_entity_poly.pdbx_strand_id
1 'polypeptide(L)' 'YEFRGRLSDIKSNLSLLHQLQWIDSKTRAVIIQLTLYNPNVALFTSVTFLLEFLSASGVYPSARFEPLNFYGT' A
#
# COMPACT_ATOMS: atom_id res chain seq x y z
N TYR A 1 -3.23 7.73 6.23
CA TYR A 1 -2.53 7.15 7.39
C TYR A 1 -1.12 6.82 6.97
N GLU A 2 -0.14 7.23 7.76
CA GLU A 2 1.25 6.90 7.51
C GLU A 2 1.68 5.79 8.47
N PHE A 3 2.11 4.64 7.94
CA PHE A 3 2.60 3.53 8.73
C PHE A 3 4.12 3.60 8.78
N ARG A 4 4.65 4.14 9.88
CA ARG A 4 6.08 4.19 10.18
C ARG A 4 6.34 3.65 11.59
N GLY A 5 7.58 3.21 11.83
CA GLY A 5 8.02 2.79 13.16
C GLY A 5 8.07 1.27 13.33
N ARG A 6 7.90 0.80 14.58
CA ARG A 6 8.04 -0.62 14.92
C ARG A 6 6.86 -1.43 14.38
N LEU A 7 7.11 -2.71 14.11
CA LEU A 7 6.07 -3.63 13.64
C LEU A 7 4.90 -3.76 14.63
N SER A 8 5.18 -3.68 15.94
CA SER A 8 4.16 -3.68 16.99
C SER A 8 3.17 -2.53 16.80
N ASP A 9 3.69 -1.33 16.56
CA ASP A 9 2.91 -0.09 16.53
C ASP A 9 2.06 -0.06 15.25
N ILE A 10 2.64 -0.49 14.13
CA ILE A 10 1.91 -0.66 12.86
C ILE A 10 0.77 -1.66 13.02
N LYS A 11 1.01 -2.81 13.67
CA LYS A 11 -0.03 -3.82 13.93
C LYS A 11 -1.15 -3.25 14.81
N SER A 12 -0.81 -2.54 15.88
CA SER A 12 -1.79 -1.87 16.74
C SER A 12 -2.62 -0.84 15.98
N ASN A 13 -2.00 -0.03 15.12
CA ASN A 13 -2.70 0.95 14.28
C ASN A 13 -3.66 0.27 13.29
N LEU A 14 -3.24 -0.85 12.67
CA LEU A 14 -4.11 -1.63 11.78
C LEU A 14 -5.30 -2.24 12.53
N SER A 15 -5.08 -2.75 13.75
CA SER A 15 -6.16 -3.25 14.60
C SER A 15 -7.15 -2.15 14.97
N LEU A 16 -6.67 -0.94 15.26
CA LEU A 16 -7.55 0.21 15.54
C LEU A 16 -8.39 0.58 14.31
N LEU A 17 -7.79 0.66 13.12
CA LEU A 17 -8.54 0.95 11.88
C LEU A 17 -9.63 -0.09 11.61
N HIS A 18 -9.34 -1.36 11.87
CA HIS A 18 -10.31 -2.44 11.75
C HIS A 18 -11.48 -2.28 12.75
N GLN A 19 -11.17 -1.96 14.01
CA GLN A 19 -12.19 -1.68 15.05
C GLN A 19 -13.07 -0.49 14.68
N LEU A 20 -12.49 0.54 14.05
CA LEU A 20 -13.21 1.73 13.59
C LEU A 20 -14.00 1.50 12.28
N GLN A 21 -14.01 0.28 11.73
CA GLN A 21 -14.65 -0.03 10.44
C GLN A 21 -14.18 0.91 9.33
N TRP A 22 -12.87 1.19 9.29
CA TRP A 22 -12.29 2.14 8.33
C TRP A 22 -12.52 1.73 6.87
N ILE A 23 -12.70 0.43 6.61
CA ILE A 23 -13.17 -0.11 5.33
C ILE A 23 -14.63 -0.53 5.53
N ASP A 24 -15.53 0.08 4.76
CA ASP A 24 -16.98 -0.10 4.85
C ASP A 24 -17.61 -0.36 3.47
N SER A 25 -18.95 -0.43 3.42
CA SER A 25 -19.71 -0.66 2.19
C SER A 25 -19.64 0.49 1.17
N LYS A 26 -19.15 1.67 1.58
CA LYS A 26 -18.96 2.85 0.71
C LYS A 26 -17.52 2.95 0.21
N THR A 27 -16.60 2.16 0.76
CA THR A 27 -15.21 2.13 0.33
C THR A 27 -15.13 1.56 -1.08
N ARG A 28 -14.63 2.36 -2.03
CA ARG A 28 -14.51 1.98 -3.46
C ARG A 28 -13.13 1.46 -3.82
N ALA A 29 -12.10 1.94 -3.14
CA ALA A 29 -10.74 1.50 -3.35
C ALA A 29 -9.89 1.73 -2.10
N VAL A 30 -8.91 0.85 -1.88
CA VAL A 30 -7.81 1.05 -0.93
C VAL A 30 -6.51 1.02 -1.71
N ILE A 31 -5.69 2.05 -1.51
CA ILE A 31 -4.39 2.19 -2.18
C ILE A 31 -3.29 2.10 -1.10
N ILE A 32 -2.32 1.22 -1.33
CA ILE A 32 -1.13 1.09 -0.49
C ILE A 32 0.08 1.43 -1.35
N GLN A 33 0.82 2.46 -0.95
CA GLN A 33 2.00 2.92 -1.67
C GLN A 33 3.23 2.80 -0.78
N LEU A 34 4.29 2.24 -1.32
CA LEU A 34 5.59 2.16 -0.66
C LEU A 34 6.71 2.28 -1.68
N THR A 35 7.87 2.74 -1.21
CA THR A 35 9.08 2.84 -2.03
C THR A 35 10.14 1.94 -1.41
N LEU A 36 10.71 1.07 -2.23
CA LEU A 36 11.81 0.19 -1.86
C LEU A 36 13.11 0.75 -2.45
N TYR A 37 14.21 0.56 -1.75
CA TYR A 37 15.54 0.89 -2.26
C TYR A 37 16.44 -0.34 -2.22
N ASN A 38 17.04 -0.69 -3.36
CA ASN A 38 18.04 -1.74 -3.45
C ASN A 38 19.44 -1.10 -3.58
N PRO A 39 20.28 -1.10 -2.53
CA PRO A 39 21.60 -0.49 -2.58
C PRO A 39 22.56 -1.20 -3.53
N ASN A 40 22.37 -2.50 -3.81
CA ASN A 40 23.28 -3.26 -4.67
C ASN A 40 23.29 -2.78 -6.13
N VAL A 41 22.17 -2.22 -6.60
CA VAL A 41 21.99 -1.69 -7.96
C VAL A 41 21.62 -0.20 -7.96
N ALA A 42 21.71 0.45 -6.79
CA ALA A 42 21.32 1.85 -6.57
C ALA A 42 19.94 2.22 -7.15
N LEU A 43 18.98 1.30 -7.10
CA LEU A 43 17.68 1.46 -7.75
C LEU A 43 16.57 1.60 -6.72
N PHE A 44 15.71 2.59 -6.92
CA PHE A 44 14.46 2.71 -6.18
C PHE A 44 13.34 2.02 -6.94
N THR A 45 12.36 1.48 -6.24
CA THR A 45 11.16 0.90 -6.84
C THR A 45 9.95 1.44 -6.12
N SER A 46 9.09 2.14 -6.86
CA SER A 46 7.75 2.51 -6.39
C SER A 46 6.83 1.31 -6.52
N VAL A 47 6.12 0.96 -5.45
CA VAL A 47 5.15 -0.13 -5.41
C VAL A 47 3.81 0.43 -5.01
N THR A 48 2.80 0.20 -5.85
CA THR A 48 1.42 0.56 -5.57
C THR A 48 0.55 -0.69 -5.61
N PHE A 49 -0.09 -1.01 -4.50
CA PHE A 49 -1.20 -1.97 -4.46
C PHE A 49 -2.51 -1.21 -4.48
N LEU A 50 -3.44 -1.65 -5.33
CA LEU A 50 -4.78 -1.11 -5.46
C LEU A 50 -5.78 -2.25 -5.23
N LEU A 51 -6.66 -2.07 -4.25
CA LEU A 51 -7.75 -2.98 -3.94
C LEU A 51 -9.04 -2.27 -4.29
N GLU A 52 -9.70 -2.66 -5.38
CA GLU A 52 -10.98 -2.07 -5.79
C GLU A 52 -12.16 -2.87 -5.24
N PHE A 53 -13.19 -2.20 -4.75
CA PHE A 53 -14.39 -2.80 -4.18
C PHE A 53 -15.56 -2.54 -5.12
N LEU A 54 -16.04 -3.60 -5.77
CA LEU A 54 -17.14 -3.51 -6.70
C LEU A 54 -18.48 -3.67 -5.98
N SER A 55 -19.43 -2.81 -6.34
CA SER A 55 -20.78 -2.78 -5.77
C SER A 55 -21.59 -4.07 -5.97
N ALA A 56 -21.16 -4.96 -6.88
CA ALA A 56 -21.83 -6.24 -7.20
C ALA A 56 -21.24 -7.47 -6.46
N SER A 57 -20.33 -7.24 -5.52
CA SER A 57 -19.56 -8.23 -4.75
C SER A 57 -18.22 -8.64 -5.38
N GLY A 58 -17.16 -8.33 -4.65
CA GLY A 58 -15.80 -8.67 -5.02
C GLY A 58 -14.80 -7.58 -4.61
N VAL A 59 -13.62 -8.04 -4.22
CA VAL A 59 -12.42 -7.21 -4.12
C VAL A 59 -11.54 -7.56 -5.31
N TYR A 60 -11.14 -6.57 -6.09
CA TYR A 60 -10.29 -6.72 -7.26
C TYR A 60 -8.88 -6.15 -6.97
N PRO A 61 -7.91 -7.00 -6.60
CA PRO A 61 -6.55 -6.56 -6.33
C PRO A 61 -5.77 -6.36 -7.63
N SER A 62 -5.01 -5.27 -7.68
CA SER A 62 -3.98 -5.03 -8.69
C SER A 62 -2.72 -4.48 -8.02
N ALA A 63 -1.57 -4.74 -8.64
CA ALA A 63 -0.27 -4.27 -8.17
C ALA A 63 0.54 -3.70 -9.33
N ARG A 64 1.20 -2.58 -9.09
CA ARG A 64 2.10 -1.92 -10.04
C ARG A 64 3.46 -1.71 -9.39
N PHE A 65 4.50 -2.14 -10.09
CA PHE A 65 5.88 -2.04 -9.68
C PHE A 65 6.64 -1.20 -10.71
N GLU A 66 7.18 -0.08 -10.28
CA GLU A 66 7.85 0.89 -11.14
C GLU A 66 9.27 1.13 -10.63
N PRO A 67 10.29 0.49 -11.25
CA PRO A 67 11.67 0.83 -10.98
C PRO A 67 11.95 2.26 -11.43
N LEU A 68 12.50 3.07 -10.52
CA LEU A 68 12.88 4.46 -10.73
C LEU A 68 14.39 4.53 -10.85
N ASN A 69 14.88 4.74 -12.06
CA ASN A 69 16.27 5.07 -12.28
C ASN A 69 16.46 6.59 -12.18
N PHE A 70 17.10 7.04 -11.10
CA PHE A 70 17.45 8.46 -10.91
C PHE A 70 18.80 8.83 -11.55
N TYR A 71 19.59 7.83 -11.92
CA TYR A 71 20.88 7.98 -12.58
C TYR A 71 20.68 7.68 -14.07
N GLY A 72 20.01 8.60 -14.77
CA GLY A 72 19.86 8.52 -16.22
C GLY A 72 21.25 8.41 -16.87
N THR A 73 21.48 7.33 -17.60
CA THR A 73 22.57 7.21 -18.58
C THR A 73 22.10 7.71 -19.93
#